data_AF-A0A831SJA2-F1
#
_entry.id   AF-A0A831SJA2-F1
#
_cell.length_a   1.000
_cell.length_b   1.000
_cell.length_c   1.000
_cell.angle_alpha   90.00
_cell.angle_beta   90.00
_cell.angle_gamma   90.00
#
_symmetry.space_group_name_H-M   'P 1'
#
loop_
_entity.id
_entity.type
_entity.pdbx_description
1 polymer ?
#
loop_
_entity_poly.entity_id
_entity_poly.type
_entity_poly.pdbx_seq_one_letter_code
_entity_poly.pdbx_strand_id
1 'polypeptide(L)'
;MVAVALYGYNEEIHEKITRAKNSFKQTVKGIKNLLSFNISTEVRVIVNKLNYRSLPKIADFIVDNFKGVERVVFVNMKYTGNAFLNRDKIFVRVSDVAPYAEQATDILLENGFNTKLYHFPLCTIKRKYWDLAKGVTKDKRELCFAPQCEDCIKKQDCPMIWKTYFELAGAEEFTPIRS
;
A
#
# COMPACT_ATOMS: atom_id res chain seq x y z
N MET A 1 10.49 12.64 -10.33
CA MET A 1 9.87 12.23 -9.05
C MET A 1 10.65 11.07 -8.47
N VAL A 2 11.01 11.15 -7.19
CA VAL A 2 11.72 10.08 -6.46
C VAL A 2 10.73 9.42 -5.50
N ALA A 3 10.64 8.09 -5.53
CA ALA A 3 9.79 7.34 -4.61
C ALA A 3 10.65 6.68 -3.52
N VAL A 4 10.30 6.92 -2.25
CA VAL A 4 11.01 6.36 -1.09
C VAL A 4 10.05 5.49 -0.29
N ALA A 5 10.50 4.28 0.07
CA ALA A 5 9.69 3.37 0.87
C ALA A 5 9.82 3.68 2.36
N LEU A 6 8.69 3.84 3.06
CA LEU A 6 8.59 3.98 4.51
C LEU A 6 7.77 2.81 5.07
N TYR A 7 8.38 2.00 5.93
CA TYR A 7 7.75 0.77 6.42
C TYR A 7 7.09 0.88 7.80
N GLY A 8 7.40 1.93 8.57
CA GLY A 8 6.94 2.13 9.95
C GLY A 8 7.05 3.60 10.37
N TYR A 9 6.35 3.95 11.46
CA TYR A 9 6.35 5.29 12.08
C TYR A 9 7.44 5.45 13.15
N ASN A 10 8.16 4.37 13.46
CA ASN A 10 9.26 4.33 14.42
C ASN A 10 10.33 3.33 13.98
N GLU A 11 11.46 3.32 14.69
CA GLU A 11 12.59 2.41 14.45
C GLU A 11 12.17 0.95 14.58
N GLU A 12 11.39 0.60 15.60
CA GLU A 12 11.00 -0.79 15.89
C GLU A 12 10.33 -1.46 14.68
N ILE A 13 9.28 -0.86 14.13
CA ILE A 13 8.52 -1.48 13.03
C ILE A 13 9.31 -1.40 11.73
N HIS A 14 9.92 -0.24 11.45
CA HIS A 14 10.63 -0.03 10.19
C HIS A 14 11.84 -0.96 10.08
N GLU A 15 12.65 -1.05 11.12
CA GLU A 15 13.87 -1.87 11.13
C GLU A 15 13.57 -3.36 11.25
N LYS A 16 12.46 -3.74 11.88
CA LYS A 16 11.96 -5.13 11.84
C LYS A 16 11.67 -5.60 10.41
N ILE A 17 11.18 -4.71 9.54
CA ILE A 17 10.85 -5.04 8.15
C ILE A 17 12.10 -4.96 7.27
N THR A 18 12.87 -3.87 7.34
CA THR A 18 14.07 -3.70 6.52
C THR A 18 15.23 -4.61 6.96
N ARG A 19 15.19 -5.09 8.21
CA ARG A 19 16.26 -5.85 8.88
C ARG A 19 17.60 -5.11 8.85
N ALA A 20 17.55 -3.79 8.91
CA ALA A 20 18.72 -2.93 8.79
C ALA A 20 18.72 -1.89 9.91
N LYS A 21 19.74 -1.96 10.78
CA LYS A 21 19.92 -1.03 11.89
C LYS A 21 20.06 0.41 11.36
N ASN A 22 19.44 1.37 12.04
CA ASN A 22 19.40 2.79 11.69
C ASN A 22 18.67 3.12 10.36
N SER A 23 18.03 2.15 9.70
CA SER A 23 17.38 2.39 8.41
C SER A 23 16.19 3.34 8.50
N PHE A 24 15.49 3.39 9.65
CA PHE A 24 14.42 4.36 9.86
C PHE A 24 14.96 5.79 9.81
N LYS A 25 15.99 6.09 10.61
CA LYS A 25 16.61 7.43 10.66
C LYS A 25 17.15 7.85 9.30
N GLN A 26 17.82 6.92 8.58
CA GLN A 26 18.33 7.20 7.25
C GLN A 26 17.21 7.51 6.25
N THR A 27 16.13 6.74 6.28
CA THR A 27 14.96 6.95 5.39
C THR A 27 14.30 8.30 5.67
N VAL A 28 14.02 8.61 6.94
CA VAL A 28 13.41 9.88 7.35
C VAL A 28 14.29 11.07 6.93
N LYS A 29 15.61 10.98 7.19
CA LYS A 29 16.57 12.01 6.76
C LYS A 29 16.60 12.14 5.24
N GLY A 30 16.60 11.03 4.51
CA GLY A 30 16.56 11.02 3.04
C GLY A 30 15.34 11.74 2.48
N ILE A 31 14.14 11.46 3.01
CA ILE A 31 12.91 12.14 2.62
C ILE A 31 13.02 13.65 2.91
N LYS A 32 13.43 14.03 4.13
CA LYS A 32 13.58 15.45 4.49
C LYS A 32 14.59 16.19 3.61
N ASN A 33 15.69 15.54 3.25
CA ASN A 33 16.67 16.10 2.33
C ASN A 33 16.06 16.34 0.95
N LEU A 34 15.36 15.35 0.37
CA LEU A 34 14.69 15.51 -0.94
C LEU A 34 13.73 16.69 -0.93
N LEU A 35 12.93 16.84 0.14
CA LEU A 35 12.02 17.97 0.31
C LEU A 35 12.76 19.30 0.43
N SER A 36 13.86 19.37 1.18
CA SER A 36 14.66 20.61 1.31
C SER A 36 15.28 21.10 0.00
N PHE A 37 15.48 20.19 -0.95
CA PHE A 37 15.95 20.50 -2.31
C PHE A 37 14.81 20.66 -3.31
N ASN A 38 13.55 20.74 -2.86
CA ASN A 38 12.34 20.82 -3.69
C ASN A 38 12.23 19.70 -4.73
N ILE A 39 12.75 18.51 -4.42
CA ILE A 39 12.64 17.35 -5.31
C ILE A 39 11.25 16.73 -5.10
N SER A 40 10.47 16.63 -6.17
CA SER A 40 9.17 15.94 -6.17
C SER A 40 9.32 14.51 -5.63
N THR A 41 8.73 14.27 -4.46
CA THR A 41 8.94 13.08 -3.65
C THR A 41 7.62 12.36 -3.40
N GLU A 42 7.62 11.05 -3.58
CA GLU A 42 6.52 10.14 -3.24
C GLU A 42 6.93 9.24 -2.08
N VAL A 43 6.09 9.14 -1.06
CA VAL A 43 6.29 8.18 0.04
C VAL A 43 5.45 6.94 -0.23
N ARG A 44 6.08 5.77 -0.28
CA ARG A 44 5.41 4.49 -0.46
C ARG A 44 5.42 3.69 0.83
N VAL A 45 4.26 3.22 1.24
CA VAL A 45 4.12 2.26 2.34
C VAL A 45 3.75 0.91 1.74
N ILE A 46 4.72 -0.01 1.67
CA ILE A 46 4.45 -1.38 1.24
C ILE A 46 3.82 -2.13 2.42
N VAL A 47 2.58 -2.54 2.24
CA VAL A 47 1.78 -3.10 3.33
C VAL A 47 2.03 -4.59 3.48
N ASN A 48 2.22 -5.04 4.72
CA ASN A 48 2.37 -6.44 5.07
C ASN A 48 1.90 -6.71 6.51
N LYS A 49 1.90 -7.99 6.93
CA LYS A 49 1.44 -8.43 8.26
C LYS A 49 2.10 -7.68 9.43
N LEU A 50 3.33 -7.20 9.26
CA LEU A 50 4.10 -6.55 10.32
C LEU A 50 3.74 -5.07 10.51
N ASN A 51 3.14 -4.40 9.51
CA ASN A 51 2.83 -2.97 9.60
C ASN A 51 1.36 -2.59 9.35
N TYR A 52 0.51 -3.47 8.83
CA TYR A 52 -0.85 -3.06 8.41
C TYR A 52 -1.69 -2.43 9.53
N ARG A 53 -1.57 -2.92 10.78
CA ARG A 53 -2.29 -2.34 11.93
C ARG A 53 -1.76 -0.96 12.34
N SER A 54 -0.57 -0.61 11.87
CA SER A 54 0.09 0.67 12.15
C SER A 54 -0.05 1.67 11.02
N LEU A 55 -0.79 1.37 9.94
CA LEU A 55 -0.97 2.32 8.83
C LEU A 55 -1.53 3.68 9.27
N PRO A 56 -2.52 3.77 10.19
CA PRO A 56 -2.97 5.07 10.69
C PRO A 56 -1.84 5.87 11.36
N LYS A 57 -1.05 5.23 12.23
CA LYS A 57 0.11 5.86 12.88
C LYS A 57 1.20 6.27 11.89
N ILE A 58 1.37 5.50 10.81
CA ILE A 58 2.28 5.86 9.72
C ILE A 58 1.77 7.11 8.99
N ALA A 59 0.46 7.21 8.75
CA ALA A 59 -0.15 8.41 8.18
C ALA A 59 0.06 9.63 9.08
N ASP A 60 -0.24 9.53 10.39
CA ASP A 60 0.00 10.61 11.36
C ASP A 60 1.47 11.06 11.33
N PHE A 61 2.41 10.11 11.36
CA PHE A 61 3.83 10.41 11.28
C PHE A 61 4.21 11.16 9.99
N ILE A 62 3.64 10.76 8.85
CA ILE A 62 3.87 11.43 7.56
C ILE A 62 3.32 12.87 7.60
N VAL A 63 2.11 13.07 8.13
CA VAL A 63 1.49 14.39 8.30
C VAL A 63 2.38 15.32 9.12
N ASP A 64 2.91 14.81 10.23
CA ASP A 64 3.73 15.59 11.16
C ASP A 64 5.12 15.92 10.60
N ASN A 65 5.68 15.06 9.73
CA ASN A 65 7.11 15.13 9.37
C ASN A 65 7.41 15.49 7.92
N PHE A 66 6.46 15.29 6.99
CA PHE A 66 6.75 15.30 5.56
C PHE A 66 5.78 16.18 4.76
N LYS A 67 5.39 17.34 5.32
CA LYS A 67 4.71 18.38 4.54
C LYS A 67 5.54 18.72 3.30
N GLY A 68 4.89 18.73 2.13
CA GLY A 68 5.54 18.94 0.82
C GLY A 68 5.81 17.66 0.02
N VAL A 69 5.54 16.47 0.57
CA VAL A 69 5.48 15.24 -0.24
C VAL A 69 4.35 15.37 -1.27
N GLU A 70 4.65 15.05 -2.53
CA GLU A 70 3.74 15.16 -3.67
C GLU A 70 2.55 14.20 -3.52
N ARG A 71 2.83 12.96 -3.09
CA ARG A 71 1.81 11.96 -2.81
C ARG A 71 2.32 10.87 -1.87
N VAL A 72 1.38 10.29 -1.14
CA VAL A 72 1.58 9.09 -0.32
C VAL A 72 0.86 7.93 -0.98
N VAL A 73 1.46 6.75 -0.98
CA VAL A 73 0.87 5.58 -1.62
C VAL A 73 0.96 4.37 -0.72
N PHE A 74 -0.19 3.80 -0.36
CA PHE A 74 -0.26 2.47 0.25
C PHE A 74 -0.26 1.44 -0.87
N VAL A 75 0.68 0.50 -0.83
CA VAL A 75 0.87 -0.50 -1.88
C VAL A 75 0.62 -1.88 -1.29
N ASN A 76 -0.40 -2.57 -1.78
CA ASN A 76 -0.61 -3.97 -1.46
C ASN A 76 0.50 -4.83 -2.08
N MET A 77 1.05 -5.75 -1.29
CA MET A 77 2.34 -6.36 -1.57
C MET A 77 2.26 -7.49 -2.60
N LYS A 78 3.24 -7.50 -3.51
CA LYS A 78 3.55 -8.65 -4.35
C LYS A 78 4.51 -9.60 -3.62
N TYR A 79 4.25 -10.89 -3.65
CA TYR A 79 5.06 -11.90 -2.98
C TYR A 79 6.05 -12.54 -3.95
N THR A 80 7.26 -11.98 -4.04
CA THR A 80 8.37 -12.53 -4.87
C THR A 80 9.70 -12.40 -4.15
N GLY A 81 10.69 -13.23 -4.51
CA GLY A 81 12.02 -13.21 -3.89
C GLY A 81 11.95 -13.33 -2.37
N ASN A 82 12.60 -12.41 -1.65
CA ASN A 82 12.58 -12.40 -0.18
C ASN A 82 11.17 -12.31 0.43
N ALA A 83 10.22 -11.64 -0.24
CA ALA A 83 8.85 -11.57 0.25
C ALA A 83 8.16 -12.94 0.20
N PHE A 84 8.40 -13.72 -0.85
CA PHE A 84 7.87 -15.08 -0.98
C PHE A 84 8.54 -16.05 0.01
N LEU A 85 9.87 -15.94 0.18
CA LEU A 85 10.62 -16.77 1.14
C LEU A 85 10.18 -16.53 2.59
N ASN A 86 9.71 -15.33 2.93
CA ASN A 86 9.27 -14.97 4.28
C ASN A 86 7.75 -14.87 4.40
N ARG A 87 6.98 -15.40 3.43
CA ARG A 87 5.52 -15.22 3.34
C ARG A 87 4.79 -15.59 4.62
N ASP A 88 5.19 -16.64 5.34
CA ASP A 88 4.52 -17.05 6.59
C ASP A 88 4.54 -15.95 7.67
N LYS A 89 5.55 -15.07 7.62
CA LYS A 89 5.72 -13.95 8.56
C LYS A 89 5.04 -12.67 8.08
N ILE A 90 4.95 -12.45 6.77
CA ILE A 90 4.56 -11.15 6.20
C ILE A 90 3.23 -11.18 5.44
N PHE A 91 2.69 -12.37 5.16
CA PHE A 91 1.43 -12.54 4.45
C PHE A 91 0.24 -12.02 5.26
N VAL A 92 -0.60 -11.23 4.61
CA VAL A 92 -1.83 -10.67 5.17
C VAL A 92 -2.85 -10.53 4.05
N ARG A 93 -4.14 -10.77 4.35
CA ARG A 93 -5.21 -10.63 3.38
C ARG A 93 -5.50 -9.15 3.09
N VAL A 94 -5.93 -8.82 1.87
CA VAL A 94 -6.27 -7.42 1.50
C VAL A 94 -7.46 -6.94 2.33
N SER A 95 -8.43 -7.82 2.57
CA SER A 95 -9.59 -7.58 3.44
C SER A 95 -9.19 -7.23 4.89
N ASP A 96 -8.13 -7.84 5.44
CA ASP A 96 -7.60 -7.49 6.77
C ASP A 96 -6.88 -6.13 6.76
N VAL A 97 -6.22 -5.79 5.66
CA VAL A 97 -5.51 -4.52 5.48
C VAL A 97 -6.47 -3.35 5.28
N ALA A 98 -7.55 -3.57 4.53
CA ALA A 98 -8.42 -2.52 4.02
C ALA A 98 -8.90 -1.54 5.10
N PRO A 99 -9.45 -1.95 6.26
CA PRO A 99 -9.91 -1.02 7.29
C PRO A 99 -8.82 -0.04 7.76
N TYR A 100 -7.57 -0.51 7.86
CA TYR A 100 -6.44 0.31 8.30
C TYR A 100 -5.92 1.22 7.20
N ALA A 101 -5.87 0.73 5.96
CA ALA A 101 -5.48 1.54 4.81
C ALA A 101 -6.51 2.64 4.54
N GLU A 102 -7.80 2.34 4.70
CA GLU A 102 -8.91 3.29 4.60
C GLU A 102 -8.81 4.39 5.66
N GLN A 103 -8.60 4.03 6.93
CA GLN A 103 -8.41 5.00 8.01
C GLN A 103 -7.16 5.87 7.77
N ALA A 104 -6.03 5.27 7.39
CA ALA A 104 -4.81 5.99 7.07
C ALA A 104 -4.98 6.93 5.87
N THR A 105 -5.82 6.54 4.90
CA THR A 105 -6.18 7.36 3.74
C THR A 105 -7.00 8.57 4.17
N ASP A 106 -7.99 8.40 5.04
CA ASP A 106 -8.79 9.51 5.56
C ASP A 106 -7.90 10.54 6.30
N ILE A 107 -7.00 10.08 7.19
CA ILE A 107 -6.03 10.94 7.89
C ILE A 107 -5.22 11.82 6.93
N LEU A 108 -4.70 11.22 5.85
CA LEU A 108 -3.90 11.93 4.85
C LEU A 108 -4.73 12.96 4.09
N LEU A 109 -5.93 12.58 3.63
CA LEU A 109 -6.82 13.46 2.87
C LEU A 109 -7.27 14.66 3.71
N GLU A 110 -7.65 14.43 4.96
CA GLU A 110 -8.06 15.47 5.92
C GLU A 110 -6.95 16.48 6.20
N ASN A 111 -5.69 16.06 6.08
CA ASN A 111 -4.50 16.90 6.25
C ASN A 111 -3.93 17.44 4.92
N GLY A 112 -4.68 17.34 3.83
CA GLY A 112 -4.33 17.94 2.53
C GLY A 112 -3.29 17.17 1.72
N PHE A 113 -3.02 15.91 2.04
CA PHE A 113 -2.12 15.06 1.26
C PHE A 113 -2.86 14.38 0.11
N ASN A 114 -2.21 14.34 -1.06
CA ASN A 114 -2.64 13.47 -2.15
C ASN A 114 -2.26 12.01 -1.80
N THR A 115 -3.21 11.09 -1.88
CA THR A 115 -2.99 9.68 -1.54
C THR A 115 -3.58 8.72 -2.57
N LYS A 116 -2.94 7.55 -2.72
CA LYS A 116 -3.39 6.47 -3.61
C LYS A 116 -3.29 5.10 -2.93
N LEU A 117 -4.15 4.19 -3.37
CA LEU A 117 -4.21 2.79 -2.93
C LEU A 117 -3.82 1.89 -4.10
N TYR A 118 -2.58 1.44 -4.18
CA TYR A 118 -2.13 0.61 -5.29
C TYR A 118 -2.35 -0.88 -5.01
N HIS A 119 -2.87 -1.58 -6.02
CA HIS A 119 -3.16 -3.03 -5.98
C HIS A 119 -4.17 -3.45 -4.91
N PHE A 120 -5.15 -2.57 -4.64
CA PHE A 120 -6.33 -2.87 -3.83
C PHE A 120 -7.53 -3.14 -4.75
N PRO A 121 -7.96 -4.40 -4.93
CA PRO A 121 -9.16 -4.72 -5.69
C PRO A 121 -10.37 -3.95 -5.16
N LEU A 122 -11.19 -3.38 -6.05
CA LEU A 122 -12.26 -2.46 -5.65
C LEU A 122 -13.30 -3.10 -4.71
N CYS A 123 -13.47 -4.43 -4.79
CA CYS A 123 -14.37 -5.16 -3.92
C CYS A 123 -13.86 -5.36 -2.49
N THR A 124 -12.57 -5.10 -2.20
CA THR A 124 -12.01 -5.23 -0.86
C THR A 124 -11.97 -3.91 -0.09
N ILE A 125 -12.43 -2.80 -0.69
CA ILE A 125 -12.44 -1.46 -0.10
C ILE A 125 -13.79 -0.76 -0.33
N LYS A 126 -14.12 0.21 0.52
CA LYS A 126 -15.37 0.98 0.39
C LYS A 126 -15.37 1.85 -0.87
N ARG A 127 -16.57 2.04 -1.43
CA ARG A 127 -16.82 2.79 -2.67
C ARG A 127 -16.19 4.19 -2.70
N LYS A 128 -16.15 4.91 -1.57
CA LYS A 128 -15.56 6.26 -1.50
C LYS A 128 -14.05 6.29 -1.83
N TYR A 129 -13.35 5.16 -1.77
CA TYR A 129 -11.92 5.06 -2.06
C TYR A 129 -11.60 4.56 -3.48
N TRP A 130 -12.60 4.18 -4.28
CA TRP A 130 -12.37 3.54 -5.59
C TRP A 130 -11.54 4.39 -6.55
N ASP A 131 -11.75 5.71 -6.58
CA ASP A 131 -10.97 6.62 -7.44
C ASP A 131 -9.49 6.75 -7.01
N LEU A 132 -9.19 6.44 -5.75
CA LEU A 132 -7.82 6.38 -5.23
C LEU A 132 -7.14 5.04 -5.59
N ALA A 133 -7.93 4.01 -5.92
CA ALA A 133 -7.50 2.64 -6.10
C ALA A 133 -7.30 2.18 -7.55
N LYS A 134 -7.53 3.07 -8.53
CA LYS A 134 -7.38 2.76 -9.97
C LYS A 134 -5.92 2.55 -10.43
N GLY A 135 -4.93 2.73 -9.56
CA GLY A 135 -3.51 2.71 -9.92
C GLY A 135 -2.87 1.32 -9.84
N VAL A 136 -2.09 0.96 -10.86
CA VAL A 136 -1.19 -0.21 -10.88
C VAL A 136 0.27 0.24 -11.07
N THR A 137 1.22 -0.48 -10.47
CA THR A 137 2.65 -0.12 -10.53
C THR A 137 3.47 -0.86 -11.59
N LYS A 138 2.92 -1.91 -12.21
CA LYS A 138 3.64 -2.83 -13.10
C LYS A 138 2.76 -3.31 -14.26
N ASP A 139 3.41 -4.00 -15.19
CA ASP A 139 2.84 -4.64 -16.37
C ASP A 139 1.74 -5.65 -16.00
N LYS A 140 0.68 -5.71 -16.82
CA LYS A 140 -0.50 -6.57 -16.62
C LYS A 140 -0.16 -8.07 -16.61
N ARG A 141 1.00 -8.49 -17.14
CA ARG A 141 1.46 -9.89 -17.15
C ARG A 141 1.56 -10.51 -15.76
N GLU A 142 1.78 -9.71 -14.73
CA GLU A 142 1.93 -10.17 -13.33
C GLU A 142 0.62 -10.12 -12.53
N LEU A 143 -0.47 -9.70 -13.19
CA LEU A 143 -1.77 -9.50 -12.59
C LEU A 143 -2.77 -10.53 -13.14
N CYS A 144 -3.77 -10.87 -12.33
CA CYS A 144 -4.89 -11.73 -12.71
C CYS A 144 -6.21 -11.20 -12.12
N PHE A 145 -7.30 -11.76 -12.61
CA PHE A 145 -8.59 -11.69 -11.95
C PHE A 145 -8.89 -13.04 -11.32
N ALA A 146 -9.64 -13.03 -10.21
CA ALA A 146 -10.23 -14.25 -9.67
C ALA A 146 -11.34 -14.75 -10.61
N PRO A 147 -11.67 -16.06 -10.63
CA PRO A 147 -12.74 -16.59 -11.46
C PRO A 147 -14.08 -15.85 -11.28
N GLN A 148 -14.44 -15.49 -10.03
CA GLN A 148 -15.70 -14.80 -9.75
C GLN A 148 -15.76 -13.36 -10.30
N CYS A 149 -14.63 -12.80 -10.76
CA CYS A 149 -14.61 -11.46 -11.37
C CYS A 149 -15.20 -11.44 -12.79
N GLU A 150 -15.59 -12.59 -13.37
CA GLU A 150 -16.16 -12.66 -14.71
C GLU A 150 -17.38 -11.75 -14.87
N ASP A 151 -18.32 -11.83 -13.93
CA ASP A 151 -19.58 -11.07 -13.93
C ASP A 151 -19.50 -9.73 -13.18
N CYS A 152 -18.30 -9.24 -12.86
CA CYS A 152 -18.14 -8.03 -12.07
C CYS A 152 -18.29 -6.76 -12.93
N ILE A 153 -19.26 -5.89 -12.60
CA ILE A 153 -19.51 -4.65 -13.36
C ILE A 153 -18.35 -3.64 -13.23
N LYS A 154 -17.46 -3.85 -12.25
CA LYS A 154 -16.28 -3.01 -11.99
C LYS A 154 -14.97 -3.62 -12.49
N LYS A 155 -15.03 -4.72 -13.25
CA LYS A 155 -13.84 -5.43 -13.76
C LYS A 155 -12.90 -4.52 -14.55
N GLN A 156 -13.42 -3.64 -15.40
CA GLN A 156 -12.61 -2.73 -16.24
C GLN A 156 -11.88 -1.65 -15.44
N ASP A 157 -12.46 -1.21 -14.31
CA ASP A 157 -11.90 -0.18 -13.43
C ASP A 157 -10.95 -0.77 -12.36
N CYS A 158 -11.00 -2.09 -12.14
CA CYS A 158 -10.32 -2.74 -11.03
C CYS A 158 -8.81 -2.90 -11.31
N PRO A 159 -7.93 -2.63 -10.33
CA PRO A 159 -6.47 -2.75 -10.51
C PRO A 159 -5.97 -4.19 -10.62
N MET A 160 -6.86 -5.19 -10.69
CA MET A 160 -6.55 -6.62 -10.71
C MET A 160 -5.86 -7.08 -9.40
N ILE A 161 -5.44 -8.34 -9.36
CA ILE A 161 -4.79 -8.98 -8.21
C ILE A 161 -3.40 -9.43 -8.64
N TRP A 162 -2.38 -9.29 -7.79
CA TRP A 162 -1.08 -9.91 -8.04
C TRP A 162 -1.22 -11.43 -8.17
N LYS A 163 -0.69 -12.04 -9.23
CA LYS A 163 -0.72 -13.51 -9.40
C LYS A 163 -0.15 -14.25 -8.19
N THR A 164 1.01 -13.81 -7.70
CA THR A 164 1.65 -14.43 -6.53
C THR A 164 0.93 -14.16 -5.21
N TYR A 165 0.13 -13.11 -5.13
CA TYR A 165 -0.79 -12.93 -4.00
C TYR A 165 -1.95 -13.94 -4.11
N PHE A 166 -2.55 -14.05 -5.29
CA PHE A 166 -3.70 -14.92 -5.54
C PHE A 166 -3.37 -16.39 -5.30
N GLU A 167 -2.16 -16.85 -5.65
CA GLU A 167 -1.65 -18.19 -5.33
C GLU A 167 -1.63 -18.49 -3.82
N LEU A 168 -1.46 -17.47 -2.98
CA LEU A 168 -1.42 -17.62 -1.53
C LEU A 168 -2.78 -17.40 -0.87
N ALA A 169 -3.55 -16.41 -1.33
CA ALA A 169 -4.80 -15.99 -0.72
C ALA A 169 -6.03 -16.78 -1.23
N GLY A 170 -5.93 -17.35 -2.43
CA GLY A 170 -7.07 -17.88 -3.15
C GLY A 170 -8.09 -16.80 -3.53
N ALA A 171 -9.33 -17.23 -3.72
CA ALA A 171 -10.39 -16.38 -4.27
C ALA A 171 -11.45 -15.92 -3.25
N GLU A 172 -11.34 -16.35 -1.99
CA GLU A 172 -12.41 -16.22 -0.99
C GLU A 172 -12.77 -14.77 -0.64
N GLU A 173 -11.79 -13.87 -0.60
CA GLU A 173 -12.03 -12.48 -0.21
C GLU A 173 -12.52 -11.57 -1.35
N PHE A 174 -12.58 -12.09 -2.58
CA PHE A 174 -12.95 -11.31 -3.76
C PHE A 174 -14.40 -11.54 -4.12
N THR A 175 -15.23 -10.56 -3.83
CA THR A 175 -16.67 -10.60 -4.16
C THR A 175 -16.95 -9.72 -5.40
N PRO A 176 -17.56 -10.24 -6.46
CA PRO A 176 -17.92 -9.40 -7.62
C PRO A 176 -18.94 -8.34 -7.22
N ILE A 177 -18.75 -7.13 -7.74
CA ILE A 177 -19.72 -6.04 -7.62
C ILE A 177 -20.77 -6.25 -8.72
N ARG A 178 -22.03 -6.31 -8.33
CA ARG A 178 -23.19 -6.48 -9.21
C ARG A 178 -24.06 -5.22 -9.15
N SER A 179 -24.90 -5.01 -10.18
CA SER A 179 -25.85 -3.90 -10.29
C SER A 179 -26.95 -3.96 -9.24
#